data_AF-A0A2H3NXH1-F1
#
_entry.id   AF-A0A2H3NXH1-F1
#
_cell.length_a   1.000
_cell.length_b   1.000
_cell.length_c   1.000
_cell.angle_alpha   90.00
_cell.angle_beta   90.00
_cell.angle_gamma   90.00
#
_symmetry.space_group_name_H-M   'P 1'
#
loop_
_entity.id
_entity.type
_entity.pdbx_description
1 polymer ?
#
loop_
_entity_poly.entity_id
_entity_poly.type
_entity_poly.pdbx_seq_one_letter_code
_entity_poly.pdbx_strand_id
1 'polypeptide(L)'
;MSNQSSIPVYAIIRLESRLGDLQYFAGNSNAPEASTTVIIKKIVASIEAAREEVERLNELNGNKGCRYYWQHTRLYPDDLELILAQANRDEA
;
A
#
# COMPACT_ATOMS: atom_id res chain seq x y z
N MET A 1 -23.84 -19.68 10.25
CA MET A 1 -22.67 -18.79 10.06
C MET A 1 -21.82 -19.41 8.97
N SER A 2 -21.86 -18.88 7.75
CA SER A 2 -21.10 -19.44 6.63
C SER A 2 -19.61 -19.25 6.91
N ASN A 3 -18.87 -20.35 6.84
CA ASN A 3 -17.43 -20.37 7.04
C ASN A 3 -16.77 -19.78 5.78
N GLN A 4 -16.79 -18.45 5.63
CA GLN A 4 -16.14 -17.80 4.50
C GLN A 4 -14.61 -17.92 4.70
N SER A 5 -14.01 -18.83 3.92
CA SER A 5 -12.56 -18.94 3.83
C SER A 5 -11.98 -17.66 3.23
N SER A 6 -11.06 -17.03 3.94
CA SER A 6 -10.33 -15.86 3.44
C SER A 6 -9.11 -16.29 2.63
N ILE A 7 -8.73 -15.48 1.64
CA ILE A 7 -7.61 -15.76 0.73
C ILE A 7 -6.39 -14.96 1.22
N PRO A 8 -5.25 -15.60 1.53
CA PRO A 8 -4.04 -14.88 1.90
C PRO A 8 -3.50 -14.10 0.70
N VAL A 9 -3.17 -12.83 0.92
CA VAL A 9 -2.63 -11.94 -0.10
C VAL A 9 -1.59 -10.99 0.50
N TYR A 10 -0.93 -10.23 -0.35
CA TYR A 10 0.06 -9.23 0.04
C TYR A 10 -0.32 -7.89 -0.58
N ALA A 11 -0.57 -6.90 0.28
CA ALA A 11 -0.84 -5.53 -0.12
C ALA A 11 0.48 -4.77 -0.24
N ILE A 12 0.70 -4.12 -1.38
CA ILE A 12 1.83 -3.22 -1.62
C ILE A 12 1.41 -1.82 -1.19
N ILE A 13 2.16 -1.25 -0.26
CA ILE A 13 1.86 0.00 0.43
C ILE A 13 2.91 1.03 0.03
N ARG A 14 2.45 2.19 -0.44
CA ARG A 14 3.29 3.39 -0.60
C ARG A 14 3.15 4.26 0.63
N LEU A 15 4.28 4.55 1.26
CA LEU A 15 4.41 5.62 2.24
C LEU A 15 4.98 6.84 1.54
N GLU A 16 4.26 7.94 1.65
CA GLU A 16 4.66 9.24 1.14
C GLU A 16 4.73 10.22 2.32
N SER A 17 5.94 10.69 2.59
CA SER A 17 6.20 11.76 3.54
C SER A 17 6.46 13.03 2.75
N ARG A 18 5.74 14.12 3.01
CA ARG A 18 6.07 15.39 2.37
C ARG A 18 7.38 15.86 2.98
N LEU A 19 8.31 16.35 2.16
CA LEU A 19 9.63 16.85 2.62
C LEU A 19 9.54 17.91 3.75
N GLY A 20 8.39 18.58 3.89
CA GLY A 20 8.09 19.44 5.04
C GLY A 20 7.96 18.68 6.37
N ASP A 21 7.40 17.46 6.36
CA ASP A 21 7.05 16.68 7.54
C ASP A 21 8.28 16.17 8.33
N LEU A 22 9.39 15.89 7.66
CA LEU A 22 10.61 15.34 8.28
C LEU A 22 11.42 16.39 9.07
N GLN A 23 11.25 17.68 8.77
CA GLN A 23 11.94 18.76 9.50
C GLN A 23 11.27 19.08 10.85
N TYR A 24 10.04 18.63 11.07
CA TYR A 24 9.23 18.97 12.25
C TYR A 24 9.31 17.97 13.41
N PHE A 25 9.87 16.78 13.21
CA PHE A 25 10.07 15.80 14.28
C PHE A 25 11.16 16.21 15.30
N ALA A 26 11.95 17.24 14.99
CA ALA A 26 12.96 17.81 15.90
C ALA A 26 12.36 18.90 16.81
N GLY A 27 11.46 18.51 17.71
CA GLY A 27 11.24 19.23 18.98
C GLY A 27 10.50 20.56 18.97
N ASN A 28 9.71 20.90 17.95
CA ASN A 28 8.86 22.09 17.97
C ASN A 28 7.37 21.71 18.11
N SER A 29 6.77 21.97 19.28
CA SER A 29 5.39 21.62 19.62
C SER A 29 4.31 22.42 18.86
N ASN A 30 4.71 23.35 18.00
CA ASN A 30 3.81 24.17 17.16
C ASN A 30 3.91 23.83 15.66
N ALA A 31 4.50 22.69 15.31
CA ALA A 31 4.58 22.22 13.93
C ALA A 31 3.21 21.70 13.43
N PRO A 32 2.82 21.97 12.17
CA PRO A 32 1.70 21.27 11.55
C PRO A 32 1.99 19.76 11.57
N GLU A 33 0.99 18.94 11.96
CA GLU A 33 1.14 17.49 12.05
C GLU A 33 1.70 16.94 10.73
N ALA A 34 2.84 16.25 10.82
CA ALA A 34 3.44 15.53 9.72
C ALA A 34 2.41 14.56 9.11
N SER A 35 1.82 14.91 7.97
CA SER A 35 0.73 14.12 7.38
C SER A 35 1.33 12.98 6.54
N THR A 36 1.60 11.84 7.18
CA THR A 36 2.03 10.65 6.44
C THR A 36 0.85 10.10 5.66
N THR A 37 0.96 10.05 4.33
CA THR A 37 -0.07 9.47 3.47
C THR A 37 0.25 8.00 3.21
N VAL A 38 -0.69 7.11 3.52
CA VAL A 38 -0.59 5.66 3.29
C VAL A 38 -1.51 5.29 2.13
N ILE A 39 -0.96 4.67 1.09
CA ILE A 39 -1.72 4.29 -0.11
C ILE A 39 -1.49 2.82 -0.43
N ILE A 40 -2.56 2.05 -0.59
CA ILE A 40 -2.49 0.69 -1.14
C ILE A 40 -2.36 0.82 -2.66
N LYS A 41 -1.26 0.31 -3.21
CA LYS A 41 -0.94 0.40 -4.63
C LYS A 41 -1.39 -0.81 -5.44
N LYS A 42 -1.25 -2.00 -4.87
CA LYS A 42 -1.49 -3.27 -5.55
C LYS A 42 -1.72 -4.37 -4.51
N ILE A 43 -2.51 -5.37 -4.87
CA ILE A 43 -2.65 -6.60 -4.10
C ILE A 43 -2.14 -7.75 -4.97
N VAL A 44 -1.31 -8.63 -4.40
CA VAL A 44 -0.75 -9.80 -5.11
C VAL A 44 -0.93 -11.07 -4.27
N ALA A 45 -1.00 -12.22 -4.93
CA ALA A 45 -1.32 -13.49 -4.28
C ALA A 45 -0.13 -14.19 -3.63
N SER A 46 1.11 -13.85 -4.00
CA SER A 46 2.32 -14.51 -3.48
C SER A 46 3.31 -13.53 -2.87
N ILE A 47 4.11 -14.03 -1.92
CA ILE A 47 5.16 -13.26 -1.26
C ILE A 47 6.28 -12.91 -2.24
N GLU A 48 6.60 -13.81 -3.17
CA GLU A 48 7.61 -13.60 -4.20
C GLU A 48 7.26 -12.41 -5.09
N ALA A 49 6.00 -12.36 -5.57
CA ALA A 49 5.51 -11.26 -6.38
C ALA A 49 5.48 -9.94 -5.59
N ALA A 50 5.15 -10.00 -4.29
CA ALA A 50 5.16 -8.81 -3.44
C ALA A 50 6.56 -8.24 -3.27
N ARG A 51 7.55 -9.12 -3.03
CA ARG A 51 8.95 -8.75 -2.86
C ARG A 51 9.51 -8.14 -4.14
N GLU A 52 9.36 -8.83 -5.27
CA GLU A 52 9.87 -8.37 -6.57
C GLU A 52 9.28 -7.00 -6.95
N GLU A 53 7.99 -6.82 -6.74
CA GLU A 53 7.33 -5.55 -7.07
C GLU A 53 7.76 -4.41 -6.15
N VAL A 54 7.96 -4.67 -4.85
CA VAL A 54 8.47 -3.64 -3.93
C VAL A 54 9.92 -3.27 -4.22
N GLU A 55 10.77 -4.24 -4.56
CA GLU A 55 12.15 -3.99 -5.01
C GLU A 55 12.15 -3.10 -6.24
N ARG A 56 11.41 -3.49 -7.30
CA ARG A 56 11.26 -2.72 -8.53
C ARG A 56 10.73 -1.31 -8.28
N LEU A 57 9.71 -1.15 -7.42
CA LEU A 57 9.11 0.15 -7.13
C LEU A 57 10.05 1.06 -6.34
N ASN A 58 10.81 0.50 -5.39
CA ASN A 58 11.80 1.25 -4.62
C ASN A 58 13.00 1.64 -5.48
N GLU A 59 13.47 0.79 -6.39
CA GLU A 59 14.50 1.14 -7.38
C GLU A 59 14.04 2.29 -8.27
N LEU A 60 12.81 2.22 -8.78
CA LEU A 60 12.25 3.22 -9.69
C LEU A 60 11.97 4.58 -9.02
N ASN A 61 11.71 4.60 -7.71
CA ASN A 61 11.22 5.79 -7.00
C ASN A 61 12.06 6.19 -5.78
N GLY A 62 13.22 5.56 -5.55
CA GLY A 62 14.02 5.77 -4.34
C GLY A 62 14.45 7.21 -4.12
N ASN A 63 14.51 8.03 -5.18
CA ASN A 63 14.86 9.45 -5.13
C ASN A 63 13.64 10.41 -5.02
N LYS A 64 12.40 9.89 -4.95
CA LYS A 64 11.17 10.71 -4.97
C LYS A 64 10.52 10.89 -3.60
N GLY A 65 11.25 10.63 -2.51
CA GLY A 65 10.72 10.74 -1.15
C GLY A 65 9.58 9.74 -0.84
N CYS A 66 9.44 8.69 -1.64
CA CYS A 66 8.47 7.63 -1.45
C CYS A 66 9.18 6.34 -1.08
N ARG A 67 8.60 5.57 -0.16
CA ARG A 67 9.03 4.18 0.08
C ARG A 67 7.88 3.22 -0.07
N TYR A 68 8.19 2.05 -0.59
CA TYR A 68 7.24 0.97 -0.80
C TYR A 68 7.55 -0.19 0.13
N TYR A 69 6.48 -0.79 0.64
CA TYR A 69 6.49 -1.94 1.55
C TYR A 69 5.44 -2.93 1.11
N TRP A 70 5.51 -4.17 1.59
CA TRP A 70 4.41 -5.12 1.49
C TRP A 70 3.92 -5.52 2.88
N GLN A 71 2.62 -5.80 2.99
CA GLN A 71 2.00 -6.33 4.21
C GLN A 71 1.20 -7.57 3.85
N HIS A 72 1.42 -8.65 4.60
CA HIS A 72 0.57 -9.84 4.53
C HIS A 72 -0.81 -9.51 5.10
N THR A 73 -1.86 -9.79 4.33
CA THR A 73 -3.26 -9.57 4.68
C THR A 73 -4.14 -10.64 4.06
N ARG A 74 -5.46 -10.48 4.16
CA ARG A 74 -6.46 -11.43 3.68
C ARG A 74 -7.52 -10.71 2.87
N LEU A 75 -7.95 -11.32 1.76
CA LEU A 75 -9.15 -10.92 1.04
C LEU A 75 -10.32 -11.78 1.51
N TYR A 76 -11.43 -11.14 1.83
CA TYR A 76 -12.70 -11.80 2.06
C TYR A 76 -13.48 -11.92 0.75
N PRO A 77 -14.37 -12.92 0.59
CA PRO A 77 -15.14 -13.10 -0.63
C PRO A 77 -15.89 -11.83 -1.08
N ASP A 78 -16.50 -11.12 -0.13
CA ASP A 78 -17.25 -9.89 -0.38
C ASP A 78 -16.33 -8.77 -0.95
N ASP A 79 -15.06 -8.73 -0.55
CA ASP A 79 -14.08 -7.78 -1.06
C ASP A 79 -13.59 -8.15 -2.47
N LEU A 80 -13.46 -9.45 -2.75
CA LEU A 80 -13.00 -9.95 -4.04
C LEU A 80 -13.99 -9.59 -5.15
N GLU A 81 -15.28 -9.72 -4.90
CA GLU A 81 -16.34 -9.33 -5.85
C GLU A 81 -16.25 -7.84 -6.20
N LEU A 82 -16.02 -6.98 -5.20
CA LEU A 82 -15.85 -5.54 -5.38
C LEU A 82 -14.61 -5.21 -6.22
N ILE A 83 -13.48 -5.87 -5.96
CA ILE A 83 -12.22 -5.67 -6.70
C ILE A 83 -12.38 -6.09 -8.16
N LEU A 84 -12.96 -7.26 -8.42
CA LEU A 84 -13.17 -7.76 -9.78
C LEU A 84 -14.15 -6.88 -10.57
N ALA A 85 -15.21 -6.40 -9.90
CA ALA A 85 -16.17 -5.49 -10.52
C ALA A 85 -15.55 -4.13 -10.89
N GLN A 86 -14.57 -3.64 -10.13
CA GLN A 86 -13.85 -2.42 -10.46
C GLN A 86 -12.87 -2.62 -11.63
N ALA A 87 -12.11 -3.72 -11.64
CA ALA A 87 -11.16 -4.02 -12.72
C ALA A 87 -11.84 -4.06 -14.10
N ASN A 88 -13.03 -4.67 -14.18
CA ASN A 88 -13.80 -4.75 -15.43
C ASN A 88 -14.35 -3.39 -15.91
N ARG A 89 -14.47 -2.39 -15.03
CA ARG A 89 -14.93 -1.04 -15.40
C ARG A 89 -13.80 -0.18 -15.96
N ASP A 90 -12.57 -0.42 -15.55
CA ASP A 90 -11.41 0.37 -15.98
C ASP A 90 -10.85 -0.11 -17.34
N GLU A 91 -11.32 -1.24 -17.87
CA GLU A 91 -10.97 -1.80 -19.18
C GLU A 91 -11.98 -1.45 -20.31
N ALA A 92 -13.11 -0.80 -19.99
CA ALA A 92 -14.20 -0.46 -20.92
C ALA A 92 -14.21 1.03 -21.30
#